data_AF-A0A378UTC7-F1
#
_entry.id   AF-A0A378UTC7-F1
#
_cell.length_a   1.000
_cell.length_b   1.000
_cell.length_c   1.000
_cell.angle_alpha   90.00
_cell.angle_beta   90.00
_cell.angle_gamma   90.00
#
_symmetry.space_group_name_H-M   'P 1'
#
loop_
_entity.id
_entity.type
_entity.pdbx_description
1 polymer ?
#
loop_
_entity_poly.entity_id
_entity_poly.type
_entity_poly.pdbx_seq_one_letter_code
_entity_poly.pdbx_strand_id
1 'polypeptide(L)'
;MKAALQRVAAVRDGGRWLDIYDRLEQNMLAATGIKPNLDFPTGPAYYLMGFDIPSFTPLFVMSRITGWTAHIMEQAASNALIRPLSEYSGHPQRALA
;
A
#
# COMPACT_ATOMS: atom_id res chain seq x y z
N MET A 1 -11.68 5.17 4.88
CA MET A 1 -10.75 6.17 4.32
C MET A 1 -11.40 7.08 3.25
N LYS A 2 -12.32 6.57 2.41
CA LYS A 2 -13.12 7.39 1.47
C LYS A 2 -13.77 8.63 2.11
N ALA A 3 -14.33 8.50 3.32
CA ALA A 3 -14.89 9.63 4.07
C ALA A 3 -13.86 10.75 4.39
N ALA A 4 -12.60 10.40 4.63
CA ALA A 4 -11.55 11.39 4.86
C ALA A 4 -11.18 12.12 3.55
N LEU A 5 -11.09 11.38 2.43
CA LEU A 5 -10.94 11.98 1.11
C LEU A 5 -12.08 12.97 0.81
N GLN A 6 -13.34 12.59 1.08
CA GLN A 6 -14.49 13.47 0.89
C GLN A 6 -14.39 14.77 1.70
N ARG A 7 -13.96 14.68 2.97
CA ARG A 7 -13.74 15.88 3.82
C ARG A 7 -12.62 16.77 3.29
N VAL A 8 -11.50 16.19 2.85
CA VAL A 8 -10.38 16.95 2.28
C VAL A 8 -10.81 17.62 0.97
N ALA A 9 -11.50 16.89 0.10
CA ALA A 9 -12.01 17.43 -1.16
C ALA A 9 -12.97 18.62 -0.94
N ALA A 10 -13.82 18.57 0.09
CA ALA A 10 -14.74 19.66 0.42
C ALA A 10 -14.03 20.97 0.78
N VAL A 11 -12.82 20.91 1.34
CA VAL A 11 -12.05 22.10 1.76
C VAL A 11 -10.92 22.49 0.79
N ARG A 12 -10.68 21.68 -0.25
CA ARG A 12 -9.60 21.85 -1.25
C ARG A 12 -10.11 21.92 -2.69
N ASP A 13 -11.40 22.15 -2.89
CA ASP A 13 -12.06 22.13 -4.21
C ASP A 13 -11.75 20.85 -5.02
N GLY A 14 -11.81 19.70 -4.34
CA GLY A 14 -11.39 18.40 -4.87
C GLY A 14 -12.45 17.67 -5.71
N GLY A 15 -13.50 18.35 -6.18
CA GLY A 15 -14.65 17.72 -6.84
C GLY A 15 -14.28 16.86 -8.06
N ARG A 16 -13.35 17.34 -8.88
CA ARG A 16 -12.80 16.57 -10.01
C ARG A 16 -12.20 15.23 -9.59
N TRP A 17 -11.49 15.19 -8.47
CA TRP A 17 -10.83 13.97 -7.99
C TRP A 17 -11.84 12.96 -7.45
N LEU A 18 -12.93 13.43 -6.85
CA LEU A 18 -14.03 12.56 -6.44
C LEU A 18 -14.76 11.93 -7.64
N ASP A 19 -15.03 12.69 -8.71
CA ASP A 19 -15.64 12.15 -9.93
C ASP A 19 -14.74 11.09 -10.59
N ILE A 20 -13.43 11.36 -10.70
CA ILE A 20 -12.46 10.38 -11.22
C ILE A 20 -12.44 9.13 -10.33
N TYR A 21 -12.41 9.30 -9.00
CA TYR A 21 -12.43 8.21 -8.04
C TYR A 21 -13.66 7.32 -8.23
N ASP A 22 -14.86 7.91 -8.24
CA ASP A 22 -16.12 7.16 -8.28
C ASP A 22 -16.31 6.43 -9.61
N ARG A 23 -15.95 7.08 -10.73
CA ARG A 23 -15.98 6.43 -12.06
C ARG A 23 -15.03 5.24 -12.13
N LEU A 24 -13.81 5.38 -11.62
CA LEU A 24 -12.84 4.30 -11.67
C LEU A 24 -13.22 3.16 -10.71
N GLU A 25 -13.74 3.47 -9.51
CA GLU A 25 -14.28 2.47 -8.57
C GLU A 25 -15.39 1.63 -9.21
N GLN A 26 -16.38 2.27 -9.85
CA GLN A 26 -17.50 1.61 -10.50
C GLN A 26 -17.03 0.74 -11.68
N ASN A 27 -16.17 1.28 -12.54
CA ASN A 27 -15.67 0.56 -13.71
C ASN A 27 -14.79 -0.64 -13.32
N MET A 28 -13.91 -0.50 -12.31
CA MET A 28 -13.10 -1.60 -11.80
C MET A 28 -13.97 -2.71 -11.21
N LEU A 29 -15.00 -2.35 -10.44
CA LEU A 29 -15.93 -3.32 -9.88
C LEU A 29 -16.70 -4.06 -10.99
N ALA A 30 -17.21 -3.34 -11.99
CA ALA A 30 -17.96 -3.93 -13.09
C ALA A 30 -17.10 -4.87 -13.96
N ALA A 31 -15.85 -4.48 -14.24
CA ALA A 31 -14.96 -5.24 -15.11
C ALA A 31 -14.30 -6.43 -14.41
N THR A 32 -14.03 -6.34 -13.11
CA THR A 32 -13.16 -7.30 -12.40
C THR A 32 -13.74 -7.88 -11.11
N GLY A 33 -14.78 -7.27 -10.55
CA GLY A 33 -15.28 -7.59 -9.21
C GLY A 33 -14.39 -7.07 -8.06
N ILE A 34 -13.30 -6.35 -8.36
CA ILE A 34 -12.34 -5.87 -7.35
C ILE A 34 -12.81 -4.54 -6.76
N LYS A 35 -12.87 -4.48 -5.42
CA LYS A 35 -13.15 -3.27 -4.64
C LYS A 35 -11.85 -2.52 -4.32
N PRO A 36 -11.91 -1.19 -4.14
CA PRO A 36 -10.72 -0.43 -3.79
C PRO A 36 -10.19 -0.80 -2.40
N ASN A 37 -8.86 -0.86 -2.30
CA ASN A 37 -8.15 -1.00 -1.04
C ASN A 37 -7.94 0.37 -0.36
N LEU A 38 -7.15 0.41 0.71
CA LEU A 38 -6.85 1.63 1.45
C LEU A 38 -6.12 2.69 0.61
N ASP A 39 -5.25 2.28 -0.30
CA ASP A 39 -4.35 3.18 -1.03
C ASP A 39 -5.12 4.03 -2.04
N PHE A 40 -6.17 3.46 -2.62
CA PHE A 40 -6.99 4.11 -3.63
C PHE A 40 -7.60 5.44 -3.18
N PRO A 41 -8.27 5.57 -2.01
CA PRO A 41 -8.73 6.86 -1.50
C PRO A 41 -7.60 7.70 -0.86
N THR A 42 -6.47 7.09 -0.50
CA THR A 42 -5.39 7.77 0.22
C THR A 42 -4.52 8.60 -0.72
N GLY A 43 -4.24 8.11 -1.93
CA GLY A 43 -3.48 8.86 -2.94
C GLY A 43 -4.07 10.25 -3.27
N PRO A 44 -5.35 10.32 -3.71
CA PRO A 44 -6.00 11.61 -3.97
C PRO A 44 -6.11 12.48 -2.72
N ALA A 45 -6.26 11.88 -1.52
CA ALA A 45 -6.32 12.64 -0.28
C ALA A 45 -4.99 13.34 0.01
N TYR A 46 -3.85 12.66 -0.11
CA TYR A 46 -2.54 13.28 0.06
C TYR A 46 -2.22 14.31 -1.01
N TYR A 47 -2.61 14.04 -2.26
CA TYR A 47 -2.46 15.01 -3.34
C TYR A 47 -3.22 16.31 -3.03
N LEU A 48 -4.49 16.21 -2.61
CA LEU A 48 -5.30 17.37 -2.23
C LEU A 48 -4.78 18.08 -0.97
N MET A 49 -4.11 17.37 -0.07
CA MET A 49 -3.43 17.99 1.07
C MET A 49 -2.22 18.85 0.65
N GLY A 50 -1.67 18.62 -0.55
CA GLY A 50 -0.54 19.35 -1.11
C GLY A 50 0.80 18.63 -0.97
N PHE A 51 0.80 17.31 -0.71
CA PHE A 51 2.02 16.52 -0.70
C PHE A 51 2.43 16.13 -2.13
N ASP A 52 3.73 16.17 -2.40
CA ASP A 52 4.28 15.62 -3.64
C ASP A 52 4.09 14.09 -3.67
N ILE A 53 3.79 13.54 -4.85
CA ILE A 53 3.53 12.10 -5.04
C ILE A 53 4.67 11.20 -4.49
N PRO A 54 5.97 11.53 -4.69
CA PRO A 54 7.06 10.75 -4.09
C PRO A 54 7.02 10.67 -2.56
N SER A 55 6.32 11.59 -1.88
CA SER A 55 6.19 11.61 -0.42
C SER A 55 5.14 10.64 0.13
N PHE A 56 4.30 10.02 -0.71
CA PHE A 56 3.21 9.17 -0.23
C PHE A 56 3.71 7.92 0.52
N THR A 57 4.77 7.28 0.01
CA THR A 57 5.37 6.13 0.68
C THR A 57 6.08 6.51 1.98
N PRO A 58 6.87 7.61 2.05
CA PRO A 58 7.35 8.15 3.33
C PRO A 58 6.24 8.44 4.37
N LEU A 59 5.09 9.02 3.96
CA LEU A 59 3.95 9.21 4.87
C LEU A 59 3.44 7.88 5.45
N PHE A 60 3.38 6.83 4.61
CA PHE A 60 3.03 5.48 5.06
C PHE A 60 4.06 4.91 6.04
N VAL A 61 5.36 5.10 5.78
CA VAL A 61 6.45 4.66 6.68
C VAL A 61 6.29 5.28 8.07
N MET A 62 6.03 6.59 8.14
CA MET A 62 5.83 7.29 9.42
C MET A 62 4.67 6.71 10.23
N SER A 63 3.61 6.24 9.57
CA SER A 63 2.50 5.57 10.24
C SER A 63 2.85 4.12 10.62
N ARG A 64 3.43 3.36 9.68
CA ARG A 64 3.60 1.90 9.79
C ARG A 64 4.77 1.49 10.68
N ILE A 65 5.73 2.38 10.94
CA ILE A 65 6.85 2.11 11.84
C ILE A 65 6.39 1.63 13.22
N THR A 66 5.24 2.11 13.70
CA THR A 66 4.61 1.65 14.95
C THR A 66 4.34 0.15 14.92
N GLY A 67 3.63 -0.35 13.90
CA GLY A 67 3.35 -1.77 13.72
C GLY A 67 4.60 -2.61 13.47
N TRP A 68 5.58 -2.09 12.71
CA TRP A 68 6.85 -2.79 12.51
C TRP A 68 7.60 -2.98 13.83
N THR A 69 7.71 -1.93 14.65
CA THR A 69 8.40 -2.04 15.95
C THR A 69 7.65 -2.95 16.91
N ALA A 70 6.32 -2.94 16.90
CA ALA A 70 5.52 -3.88 17.70
C ALA A 70 5.81 -5.33 17.31
N HIS A 71 5.75 -5.67 16.01
CA HIS A 71 6.07 -7.02 15.56
C HIS A 71 7.54 -7.43 15.78
N ILE A 72 8.49 -6.48 15.75
CA ILE A 72 9.88 -6.74 16.15
C ILE A 72 9.95 -7.15 17.63
N MET A 73 9.23 -6.44 18.51
CA MET A 73 9.20 -6.77 19.95
C MET A 73 8.52 -8.13 20.19
N GLU A 74 7.42 -8.42 19.51
CA GLU A 74 6.73 -9.72 19.57
C GLU A 74 7.65 -10.87 19.13
N GLN A 75 8.34 -10.71 18.00
CA GLN A 75 9.30 -11.70 17.50
C GLN A 75 10.47 -11.87 18.46
N ALA A 76 10.99 -10.79 19.05
CA ALA A 76 12.08 -10.87 20.02
C ALA A 76 11.69 -11.60 21.31
N ALA A 77 10.43 -11.47 21.76
CA ALA A 77 9.93 -12.12 22.97
C ALA A 77 9.66 -13.63 22.78
N SER A 78 9.30 -14.08 21.58
CA SER A 78 8.99 -15.48 21.27
C SER A 78 9.67 -15.93 19.97
N ASN A 79 11.01 -15.86 19.95
CA ASN A 79 11.77 -15.96 18.73
C ASN A 79 11.91 -17.39 18.20
N ALA A 80 11.65 -17.57 16.91
CA ALA A 80 12.05 -18.73 16.12
C ALA A 80 12.67 -18.26 14.80
N LEU A 81 13.79 -18.88 14.40
CA LEU A 81 14.45 -18.53 13.15
C LEU A 81 13.55 -18.88 11.95
N ILE A 82 13.15 -17.87 11.19
CA ILE A 82 12.45 -18.06 9.92
C ILE A 82 13.49 -18.49 8.87
N ARG A 83 13.50 -19.77 8.52
CA ARG A 83 14.47 -20.37 7.57
C ARG A 83 13.77 -21.20 6.49
N PRO A 84 13.22 -20.56 5.44
CA PRO A 84 12.63 -21.29 4.31
C PRO A 84 13.72 -22.04 3.52
N LEU A 85 13.32 -23.15 2.91
CA LEU A 85 14.13 -23.86 1.91
C LEU A 85 13.78 -23.36 0.51
N SER A 86 14.67 -23.63 -0.45
CA SER A 86 14.45 -23.34 -1.86
C SER A 86 14.56 -24.62 -2.67
N GLU A 87 13.73 -24.73 -3.71
CA GLU A 87 13.89 -25.77 -4.73
C GLU A 87 14.96 -25.34 -5.73
N TYR A 88 15.94 -26.21 -5.98
CA TYR A 88 16.99 -25.93 -6.94
C TYR A 88 16.51 -26.22 -8.37
N SER A 89 16.39 -25.17 -9.19
CA SER A 89 16.02 -25.26 -10.61
C SER A 89 17.19 -24.94 -11.56
N GLY A 90 18.42 -25.02 -11.06
CA GLY A 90 19.63 -24.78 -11.87
C GLY A 90 20.13 -26.04 -12.58
N HIS A 91 21.29 -25.92 -13.22
CA HIS A 91 21.92 -27.04 -13.92
C HIS A 91 22.45 -28.09 -12.94
N PRO A 92 22.50 -29.39 -13.32
CA PRO A 92 23.18 -30.39 -12.51
C PRO A 92 24.66 -30.03 -12.30
N GLN A 93 25.28 -30.70 -11.33
CA GLN A 93 26.70 -30.52 -11.00
C GLN A 93 27.59 -30.65 -12.26
N ARG A 94 28.60 -29.77 -12.38
CA ARG A 94 29.57 -29.76 -13.48
C ARG A 94 31.00 -29.89 -12.95
N ALA A 95 31.87 -30.51 -13.72
CA ALA A 95 33.31 -30.56 -13.43
C ALA A 95 33.98 -29.23 -13.81
N LEU A 96 35.00 -28.84 -13.04
CA LEU A 96 35.89 -27.74 -13.39
C LEU A 96 36.96 -28.27 -14.35
N ALA A 97 37.37 -27.44 -15.31
CA ALA A 97 38.45 -27.74 -16.24
C ALA A 97 39.83 -27.62 -15.56
#